data_AF-A0A1E4HKA9-F1
#
_entry.id   AF-A0A1E4HKA9-F1
#
_cell.length_a   1.000
_cell.length_b   1.000
_cell.length_c   1.000
_cell.angle_alpha   90.00
_cell.angle_beta   90.00
_cell.angle_gamma   90.00
#
_symmetry.space_group_name_H-M   'P 1'
#
loop_
_entity.id
_entity.type
_entity.pdbx_description
1 polymer ?
#
loop_
_entity_poly.entity_id
_entity_poly.type
_entity_poly.pdbx_seq_one_letter_code
_entity_poly.pdbx_strand_id
1 'polypeptide(L)'
;MAPPPVALTGLELIPGLQGSDNAGMPMLALGGLPRGNALQLRRPYVADLSAVTDADPGAGKLRWNNVSPASATVLYIDDVATDSTSLVATWASLTVGGYVYVQGAADTAHRANWQKWQVTSVTAATGYAKIGVSLQASAGAFTDGDTVELTIQQPTPSPGVDRNVVNTLSVASGSVTLDCSLGDYFKLAPTANVTGWTITNVPPACSLMIEFTQDTTARTVAWPASFKWAGGTAGAVSAASGAKDLLAMTTLDGGATWRATLAKAFA
;
A
#
# COMPACT_ATOMS: atom_id res chain seq x y z
N MET A 1 12.23 -26.20 -45.21
CA MET A 1 13.17 -26.20 -44.07
C MET A 1 12.60 -25.25 -43.04
N ALA A 2 12.03 -25.76 -41.94
CA ALA A 2 11.42 -24.92 -40.91
C ALA A 2 12.52 -24.19 -40.11
N PRO A 3 12.29 -22.96 -39.63
CA PRO A 3 13.27 -22.25 -38.81
C PRO A 3 13.54 -23.02 -37.50
N PRO A 4 14.76 -22.95 -36.95
CA PRO A 4 15.10 -23.62 -35.72
C PRO A 4 14.25 -23.09 -34.55
N PRO A 5 13.83 -23.95 -33.60
CA PRO A 5 13.09 -23.52 -32.43
C PRO A 5 13.91 -22.52 -31.62
N VAL A 6 13.29 -21.38 -31.27
CA VAL A 6 13.90 -20.33 -30.47
C VAL A 6 14.18 -20.89 -29.06
N ALA A 7 15.37 -20.61 -28.53
CA ALA A 7 15.76 -21.05 -27.19
C ALA A 7 14.86 -20.40 -26.12
N LEU A 8 14.18 -21.24 -25.33
CA LEU A 8 13.31 -20.85 -24.23
C LEU A 8 14.15 -20.20 -23.12
N THR A 9 13.80 -18.99 -22.71
CA THR A 9 14.64 -18.14 -21.81
C THR A 9 14.45 -18.44 -20.31
N GLY A 10 13.74 -19.52 -19.97
CA GLY A 10 13.51 -19.91 -18.57
C GLY A 10 12.36 -19.16 -17.87
N LEU A 11 11.59 -18.36 -18.60
CA LEU A 11 10.38 -17.68 -18.10
C LEU A 11 9.06 -18.35 -18.53
N GLU A 12 9.12 -19.37 -19.40
CA GLU A 12 7.94 -20.10 -19.90
C GLU A 12 7.55 -21.31 -19.03
N LEU A 13 8.26 -21.53 -17.92
CA LEU A 13 8.05 -22.68 -17.03
C LEU A 13 7.29 -22.33 -15.74
N ILE A 14 6.06 -21.81 -15.84
CA ILE A 14 4.96 -22.31 -14.97
C ILE A 14 3.63 -22.40 -15.76
N PRO A 15 3.50 -23.32 -16.73
CA PRO A 15 2.22 -23.61 -17.40
C PRO A 15 1.14 -24.21 -16.48
N GLY A 16 1.48 -24.54 -15.23
CA GLY A 16 0.59 -25.21 -14.27
C GLY A 16 -0.15 -24.30 -13.28
N LEU A 17 0.17 -23.00 -13.24
CA LEU A 17 -0.52 -22.02 -12.37
C LEU A 17 -1.27 -20.94 -13.16
N GLN A 18 -1.06 -20.91 -14.47
CA GLN A 18 -1.85 -20.15 -15.41
C GLN A 18 -2.54 -21.17 -16.29
N GLY A 19 -3.82 -21.46 -15.98
CA GLY A 19 -4.65 -22.31 -16.83
C GLY A 19 -4.53 -21.88 -18.28
N SER A 20 -4.63 -22.84 -19.19
CA SER A 20 -4.30 -22.76 -20.62
C SER A 20 -4.99 -21.66 -21.45
N ASP A 21 -5.76 -20.77 -20.82
CA ASP A 21 -6.43 -19.60 -21.43
C ASP A 21 -6.08 -18.26 -20.73
N ASN A 22 -5.02 -18.21 -19.91
CA ASN A 22 -4.68 -17.02 -19.12
C ASN A 22 -3.86 -15.96 -19.89
N ALA A 23 -4.55 -15.19 -20.72
CA ALA A 23 -4.10 -13.88 -21.22
C ALA A 23 -4.74 -12.70 -20.44
N GLY A 24 -5.21 -12.91 -19.20
CA GLY A 24 -5.47 -11.81 -18.27
C GLY A 24 -4.16 -11.22 -17.78
N MET A 25 -4.13 -9.93 -17.41
CA MET A 25 -2.91 -9.28 -16.90
C MET A 25 -2.22 -10.21 -15.87
N PRO A 26 -1.01 -10.71 -16.15
CA PRO A 26 -0.27 -11.43 -15.13
C PRO A 26 -0.14 -10.47 -13.94
N MET A 27 -0.57 -10.90 -12.76
CA MET A 27 -0.36 -10.12 -11.54
C MET A 27 1.15 -9.83 -11.31
N LEU A 28 2.01 -10.58 -12.01
CA LEU A 28 3.47 -10.43 -12.09
C LEU A 28 3.95 -9.40 -13.15
N ALA A 29 3.12 -9.02 -14.14
CA ALA A 29 3.47 -8.10 -15.24
C ALA A 29 3.16 -6.63 -14.95
N LEU A 30 2.54 -6.32 -13.82
CA LEU A 30 2.26 -4.95 -13.38
C LEU A 30 3.47 -4.28 -12.69
N GLY A 31 4.70 -4.61 -13.11
CA GLY A 31 6.00 -4.10 -12.63
C GLY A 31 5.98 -3.12 -11.45
N GLY A 32 6.55 -3.51 -10.30
CA GLY A 32 6.58 -2.63 -9.12
C GLY A 32 5.18 -2.23 -8.60
N LEU A 33 4.22 -3.15 -8.66
CA LEU A 33 2.86 -2.95 -8.16
C LEU A 33 2.80 -2.32 -6.76
N PRO A 34 1.81 -1.45 -6.49
CA PRO A 34 1.30 -1.30 -5.14
C PRO A 34 0.93 -2.70 -4.60
N ARG A 35 1.61 -3.18 -3.56
CA ARG A 35 1.39 -4.45 -2.84
C ARG A 35 0.09 -4.53 -2.01
N GLY A 36 -0.99 -3.85 -2.41
CA GLY A 36 -2.28 -3.93 -1.71
C GLY A 36 -2.98 -5.27 -1.96
N ASN A 37 -3.78 -5.75 -1.01
CA ASN A 37 -4.57 -6.99 -1.19
C ASN A 37 -5.55 -6.82 -2.35
N ALA A 38 -5.60 -7.80 -3.26
CA ALA A 38 -6.64 -7.87 -4.28
C ALA A 38 -7.97 -8.25 -3.61
N LEU A 39 -9.02 -7.44 -3.81
CA LEU A 39 -10.37 -7.72 -3.33
C LEU A 39 -11.19 -8.46 -4.37
N GLN A 40 -11.00 -8.13 -5.64
CA GLN A 40 -11.66 -8.77 -6.77
C GLN A 40 -10.67 -8.90 -7.91
N LEU A 41 -10.71 -10.03 -8.60
CA LEU A 41 -9.85 -10.32 -9.75
C LEU A 41 -10.73 -10.58 -10.97
N ARG A 42 -10.50 -9.81 -12.03
CA ARG A 42 -11.03 -10.02 -13.38
C ARG A 42 -12.55 -10.25 -13.42
N ARG A 43 -13.31 -9.51 -12.63
CA ARG A 43 -14.78 -9.61 -12.61
C ARG A 43 -15.36 -9.11 -13.93
N PRO A 44 -16.22 -9.88 -14.60
CA PRO A 44 -16.69 -9.50 -15.92
C PRO A 44 -17.80 -8.43 -15.84
N TYR A 45 -17.67 -7.41 -16.65
CA TYR A 45 -18.62 -6.31 -16.81
C TYR A 45 -18.77 -5.96 -18.30
N VAL A 46 -19.81 -5.18 -18.62
CA VAL A 46 -19.99 -4.54 -19.92
C VAL A 46 -19.80 -3.03 -19.76
N ALA A 47 -18.97 -2.45 -20.62
CA ALA A 47 -18.78 -1.01 -20.70
C ALA A 47 -20.08 -0.34 -21.14
N ASP A 48 -20.53 0.64 -20.36
CA ASP A 48 -21.68 1.48 -20.67
C ASP A 48 -21.22 2.93 -20.86
N LEU A 49 -21.29 3.38 -22.12
CA LEU A 49 -20.99 4.75 -22.55
C LEU A 49 -22.25 5.43 -23.10
N SER A 50 -23.43 4.81 -22.96
CA SER A 50 -24.70 5.37 -23.43
C SER A 50 -25.19 6.57 -22.61
N ALA A 51 -24.65 6.75 -21.39
CA ALA A 51 -24.91 7.87 -20.50
C ALA A 51 -23.67 8.20 -19.64
N VAL A 52 -23.66 9.40 -19.05
CA VAL A 52 -22.58 9.88 -18.15
C VAL A 52 -23.10 10.35 -16.79
N THR A 53 -24.40 10.28 -16.58
CA THR A 53 -25.07 10.78 -15.37
C THR A 53 -24.95 9.79 -14.22
N ASP A 54 -24.99 10.33 -13.00
CA ASP A 54 -25.05 9.54 -11.77
C ASP A 54 -26.39 8.81 -11.65
N ALA A 55 -26.39 7.56 -12.09
CA ALA A 55 -27.47 6.61 -11.99
C ALA A 55 -26.88 5.20 -12.07
N ASP A 56 -27.66 4.23 -11.61
CA ASP A 56 -27.36 2.81 -11.80
C ASP A 56 -27.03 2.54 -13.29
N PRO A 57 -25.87 1.95 -13.62
CA PRO A 57 -25.52 1.60 -14.99
C PRO A 57 -26.37 0.46 -15.55
N GLY A 58 -27.02 -0.33 -14.68
CA GLY A 58 -27.77 -1.53 -14.98
C GLY A 58 -26.94 -2.80 -14.77
N ALA A 59 -27.64 -3.93 -14.67
CA ALA A 59 -27.06 -5.22 -14.30
C ALA A 59 -25.76 -5.55 -15.06
N GLY A 60 -24.67 -5.80 -14.33
CA GLY A 60 -23.38 -6.20 -14.90
C GLY A 60 -22.66 -5.12 -15.70
N LYS A 61 -22.99 -3.83 -15.51
CA LYS A 61 -22.38 -2.73 -16.27
C LYS A 61 -21.43 -1.87 -15.44
N LEU A 62 -20.45 -1.30 -16.13
CA LEU A 62 -19.54 -0.27 -15.64
C LEU A 62 -19.64 0.95 -16.54
N ARG A 63 -19.93 2.11 -15.96
CA ARG A 63 -20.10 3.40 -16.66
C ARG A 63 -19.07 4.41 -16.20
N TRP A 64 -18.58 5.22 -17.13
CA TRP A 64 -17.73 6.39 -16.85
C TRP A 64 -18.60 7.65 -16.81
N ASN A 65 -18.33 8.58 -15.90
CA ASN A 65 -19.03 9.88 -15.87
C ASN A 65 -18.56 10.87 -16.96
N ASN A 66 -17.99 10.36 -18.06
CA ASN A 66 -17.49 11.17 -19.16
C ASN A 66 -17.57 10.38 -20.47
N VAL A 67 -17.92 11.06 -21.57
CA VAL A 67 -17.97 10.48 -22.92
C VAL A 67 -16.60 10.02 -23.43
N SER A 68 -15.52 10.59 -22.88
CA SER A 68 -14.16 10.09 -23.02
C SER A 68 -13.79 9.34 -21.74
N PRO A 69 -13.76 8.00 -21.74
CA PRO A 69 -13.50 7.20 -20.54
C PRO A 69 -12.23 7.60 -19.79
N ALA A 70 -11.16 7.98 -20.50
CA ALA A 70 -9.89 8.40 -19.89
C ALA A 70 -9.98 9.75 -19.14
N SER A 71 -11.02 10.55 -19.37
CA SER A 71 -11.26 11.84 -18.69
C SER A 71 -12.28 11.72 -17.54
N ALA A 72 -12.69 10.51 -17.17
CA ALA A 72 -13.63 10.30 -16.09
C ALA A 72 -13.01 10.63 -14.72
N THR A 73 -13.86 11.12 -13.82
CA THR A 73 -13.54 11.36 -12.41
C THR A 73 -14.37 10.49 -11.47
N VAL A 74 -15.39 9.81 -11.99
CA VAL A 74 -16.22 8.83 -11.27
C VAL A 74 -16.52 7.66 -12.19
N LEU A 75 -16.39 6.45 -11.66
CA LEU A 75 -16.91 5.21 -12.24
C LEU A 75 -18.19 4.82 -11.49
N TYR A 76 -19.23 4.45 -12.22
CA TYR A 76 -20.45 3.85 -11.69
C TYR A 76 -20.41 2.35 -12.01
N ILE A 77 -20.43 1.50 -10.99
CA ILE A 77 -20.22 0.05 -11.14
C ILE A 77 -21.39 -0.66 -10.51
N ASP A 78 -22.11 -1.47 -11.29
CA ASP A 78 -23.20 -2.32 -10.78
C ASP A 78 -22.71 -3.21 -9.62
N ASP A 79 -23.59 -3.47 -8.66
CA ASP A 79 -23.25 -4.30 -7.49
C ASP A 79 -23.06 -5.77 -7.84
N VAL A 80 -23.44 -6.20 -9.04
CA VAL A 80 -23.39 -7.59 -9.49
C VAL A 80 -22.69 -7.69 -10.85
N ALA A 81 -21.56 -8.38 -10.88
CA ALA A 81 -20.86 -8.67 -12.14
C ALA A 81 -21.72 -9.58 -13.05
N THR A 82 -21.39 -9.67 -14.34
CA THR A 82 -22.16 -10.49 -15.29
C THR A 82 -22.12 -11.99 -14.98
N ASP A 83 -21.15 -12.44 -14.17
CA ASP A 83 -21.06 -13.79 -13.62
C ASP A 83 -21.92 -14.01 -12.35
N SER A 84 -22.79 -13.06 -12.01
CA SER A 84 -23.62 -13.03 -10.79
C SER A 84 -22.85 -12.87 -9.47
N THR A 85 -21.55 -12.55 -9.51
CA THR A 85 -20.80 -12.24 -8.30
C THR A 85 -21.22 -10.90 -7.72
N SER A 86 -21.60 -10.88 -6.44
CA SER A 86 -21.88 -9.63 -5.72
C SER A 86 -20.59 -8.92 -5.28
N LEU A 87 -20.51 -7.62 -5.55
CA LEU A 87 -19.43 -6.73 -5.13
C LEU A 87 -19.81 -5.83 -3.94
N VAL A 88 -21.01 -5.96 -3.35
CA VAL A 88 -21.48 -5.13 -2.23
C VAL A 88 -20.47 -5.07 -1.08
N ALA A 89 -19.93 -6.22 -0.66
CA ALA A 89 -18.91 -6.29 0.39
C ALA A 89 -17.55 -5.71 -0.04
N THR A 90 -17.27 -5.70 -1.35
CA THR A 90 -16.06 -5.09 -1.91
C THR A 90 -16.10 -3.58 -1.71
N TRP A 91 -17.24 -2.94 -1.96
CA TRP A 91 -17.40 -1.49 -1.80
C TRP A 91 -17.27 -1.06 -0.35
N ALA A 92 -17.84 -1.84 0.58
CA ALA A 92 -17.74 -1.57 2.01
C ALA A 92 -16.31 -1.70 2.55
N SER A 93 -15.46 -2.49 1.89
CA SER A 93 -14.08 -2.74 2.33
C SER A 93 -13.03 -1.93 1.55
N LEU A 94 -13.31 -1.50 0.34
CA LEU A 94 -12.38 -0.72 -0.50
C LEU A 94 -12.08 0.64 0.14
N THR A 95 -10.80 0.94 0.29
CA THR A 95 -10.34 2.20 0.88
C THR A 95 -9.82 3.17 -0.17
N VAL A 96 -9.90 4.47 0.14
CA VAL A 96 -9.30 5.54 -0.68
C VAL A 96 -7.79 5.31 -0.83
N GLY A 97 -7.27 5.58 -2.02
CA GLY A 97 -5.90 5.27 -2.42
C GLY A 97 -5.74 3.89 -3.06
N GLY A 98 -6.77 3.04 -3.00
CA GLY A 98 -6.83 1.77 -3.73
C GLY A 98 -6.83 1.96 -5.24
N TYR A 99 -6.83 0.84 -5.95
CA TYR A 99 -6.76 0.85 -7.41
C TYR A 99 -7.91 0.07 -8.03
N VAL A 100 -8.45 0.65 -9.10
CA VAL A 100 -9.39 -0.01 -10.00
C VAL A 100 -8.70 -0.17 -11.34
N TYR A 101 -8.67 -1.39 -11.85
CA TYR A 101 -8.15 -1.72 -13.17
C TYR A 101 -9.31 -2.19 -14.02
N VAL A 102 -9.44 -1.59 -15.20
CA VAL A 102 -10.40 -2.00 -16.23
C VAL A 102 -9.60 -2.44 -17.43
N GLN A 103 -9.78 -3.67 -17.87
CA GLN A 103 -9.16 -4.21 -19.09
C GLN A 103 -10.26 -4.74 -20.00
N GLY A 104 -10.11 -4.71 -21.32
CA GLY A 104 -10.92 -5.62 -22.15
C GLY A 104 -10.65 -7.06 -21.68
N ALA A 105 -11.68 -7.93 -21.65
CA ALA A 105 -11.63 -9.34 -21.21
C ALA A 105 -10.58 -10.27 -21.93
N ALA A 106 -10.74 -11.59 -22.16
CA ALA A 106 -9.75 -12.42 -22.93
C ALA A 106 -10.02 -12.64 -24.46
N ASP A 107 -11.25 -12.99 -24.87
CA ASP A 107 -11.72 -13.20 -26.28
C ASP A 107 -12.29 -12.02 -27.14
N THR A 108 -11.72 -10.82 -27.20
CA THR A 108 -12.17 -9.73 -28.10
C THR A 108 -10.99 -8.92 -28.65
N ALA A 109 -11.24 -8.14 -29.70
CA ALA A 109 -10.28 -7.18 -30.26
C ALA A 109 -9.80 -6.11 -29.24
N HIS A 110 -10.45 -5.99 -28.08
CA HIS A 110 -10.25 -4.89 -27.12
C HIS A 110 -9.33 -5.23 -25.95
N ARG A 111 -8.56 -6.32 -26.01
CA ARG A 111 -7.70 -6.79 -24.89
C ARG A 111 -6.51 -5.89 -24.61
N ALA A 112 -6.09 -5.17 -25.64
CA ALA A 112 -5.08 -4.13 -25.54
C ALA A 112 -5.60 -2.84 -24.89
N ASN A 113 -6.93 -2.68 -24.76
CA ASN A 113 -7.53 -1.53 -24.11
C ASN A 113 -7.50 -1.76 -22.59
N TRP A 114 -6.90 -0.83 -21.85
CA TRP A 114 -6.83 -0.90 -20.40
C TRP A 114 -6.72 0.48 -19.77
N GLN A 115 -7.20 0.57 -18.52
CA GLN A 115 -7.11 1.77 -17.70
C GLN A 115 -6.78 1.38 -16.27
N LYS A 116 -5.89 2.15 -15.64
CA LYS A 116 -5.54 2.08 -14.23
C LYS A 116 -5.97 3.36 -13.55
N TRP A 117 -6.79 3.22 -12.52
CA TRP A 117 -7.37 4.31 -11.76
C TRP A 117 -6.94 4.22 -10.30
N GLN A 118 -6.61 5.35 -9.69
CA GLN A 118 -6.49 5.46 -8.25
C GLN A 118 -7.81 5.94 -7.65
N VAL A 119 -8.29 5.28 -6.61
CA VAL A 119 -9.55 5.57 -5.92
C VAL A 119 -9.40 6.82 -5.05
N THR A 120 -10.29 7.79 -5.23
CA THR A 120 -10.32 9.05 -4.46
C THR A 120 -11.54 9.13 -3.52
N SER A 121 -12.60 8.37 -3.79
CA SER A 121 -13.75 8.19 -2.90
C SER A 121 -14.51 6.91 -3.23
N VAL A 122 -15.25 6.37 -2.26
CA VAL A 122 -16.13 5.19 -2.43
C VAL A 122 -17.47 5.50 -1.80
N THR A 123 -18.55 5.41 -2.57
CA THR A 123 -19.92 5.60 -2.07
C THR A 123 -20.79 4.45 -2.57
N ALA A 124 -21.29 3.62 -1.66
CA ALA A 124 -22.29 2.61 -2.00
C ALA A 124 -23.66 3.30 -2.22
N ALA A 125 -24.37 2.89 -3.25
CA ALA A 125 -25.74 3.27 -3.55
C ALA A 125 -26.58 2.00 -3.74
N THR A 126 -27.89 2.15 -3.91
CA THR A 126 -28.76 0.97 -4.12
C THR A 126 -28.53 0.41 -5.52
N GLY A 127 -27.96 -0.79 -5.61
CA GLY A 127 -27.74 -1.51 -6.87
C GLY A 127 -26.40 -1.24 -7.55
N TYR A 128 -25.63 -0.26 -7.08
CA TYR A 128 -24.35 0.12 -7.66
C TYR A 128 -23.47 0.89 -6.67
N ALA A 129 -22.20 1.09 -7.03
CA ALA A 129 -21.27 1.97 -6.32
C ALA A 129 -20.80 3.14 -7.21
N LYS A 130 -20.54 4.28 -6.56
CA LYS A 130 -19.84 5.45 -7.12
C LYS A 130 -18.41 5.43 -6.62
N ILE A 131 -17.47 5.22 -7.53
CA ILE A 131 -16.05 5.20 -7.23
C ILE A 131 -15.43 6.47 -7.81
N GLY A 132 -15.09 7.43 -6.96
CA GLY A 132 -14.28 8.57 -7.39
C GLY A 132 -12.90 8.08 -7.78
N VAL A 133 -12.37 8.57 -8.90
CA VAL A 133 -11.12 8.09 -9.48
C VAL A 133 -10.24 9.21 -10.05
N SER A 134 -8.93 8.96 -10.10
CA SER A 134 -7.95 9.72 -10.89
C SER A 134 -7.20 8.77 -11.82
N LEU A 135 -7.15 9.06 -13.11
CA LEU A 135 -6.42 8.22 -14.08
C LEU A 135 -4.93 8.22 -13.76
N GLN A 136 -4.32 7.03 -13.77
CA GLN A 136 -2.89 6.86 -13.55
C GLN A 136 -2.18 6.52 -14.86
N ALA A 137 -2.78 5.62 -15.63
CA ALA A 137 -2.29 5.23 -16.95
C ALA A 137 -3.41 4.53 -17.73
N SER A 138 -3.31 4.55 -19.06
CA SER A 138 -4.24 3.85 -19.95
C SER A 138 -3.61 3.55 -21.29
N ALA A 139 -4.14 2.55 -22.00
CA ALA A 139 -3.91 2.35 -23.43
C ALA A 139 -5.23 2.01 -24.13
N GLY A 140 -5.34 2.41 -25.40
CA GLY A 140 -6.54 2.19 -26.20
C GLY A 140 -7.75 2.98 -25.73
N ALA A 141 -8.92 2.66 -26.29
CA ALA A 141 -10.18 3.31 -25.97
C ALA A 141 -11.31 2.27 -25.91
N PHE A 142 -12.11 2.33 -24.84
CA PHE A 142 -13.33 1.52 -24.73
C PHE A 142 -14.49 2.16 -25.51
N THR A 143 -15.35 1.32 -26.04
CA THR A 143 -16.59 1.66 -26.72
C THR A 143 -17.79 1.08 -25.98
N ASP A 144 -18.98 1.62 -26.26
CA ASP A 144 -20.22 1.14 -25.65
C ASP A 144 -20.45 -0.34 -25.99
N GLY A 145 -20.78 -1.15 -24.98
CA GLY A 145 -20.99 -2.59 -25.15
C GLY A 145 -19.74 -3.45 -25.08
N ASP A 146 -18.54 -2.87 -24.91
CA ASP A 146 -17.32 -3.65 -24.75
C ASP A 146 -17.34 -4.54 -23.51
N THR A 147 -16.99 -5.82 -23.69
CA THR A 147 -16.76 -6.73 -22.54
C THR A 147 -15.43 -6.39 -21.85
N VAL A 148 -15.51 -6.08 -20.57
CA VAL A 148 -14.36 -5.70 -19.74
C VAL A 148 -14.23 -6.60 -18.51
N GLU A 149 -13.02 -6.66 -17.98
CA GLU A 149 -12.67 -7.31 -16.72
C GLU A 149 -12.23 -6.24 -15.72
N LEU A 150 -12.85 -6.27 -14.54
CA LEU A 150 -12.62 -5.38 -13.42
C LEU A 150 -11.76 -6.07 -12.37
N THR A 151 -10.63 -5.45 -12.03
CA THR A 151 -9.81 -5.86 -10.89
C THR A 151 -9.77 -4.73 -9.86
N ILE A 152 -10.03 -5.07 -8.60
CA ILE A 152 -10.08 -4.11 -7.50
C ILE A 152 -9.02 -4.51 -6.49
N GLN A 153 -8.20 -3.54 -6.14
CA GLN A 153 -7.09 -3.72 -5.23
C GLN A 153 -7.18 -2.66 -4.12
N GLN A 154 -6.96 -3.10 -2.89
CA GLN A 154 -6.70 -2.15 -1.81
C GLN A 154 -5.50 -1.27 -2.17
N PRO A 155 -5.36 -0.09 -1.55
CA PRO A 155 -4.07 0.57 -1.56
C PRO A 155 -3.05 -0.45 -1.03
N THR A 156 -1.79 -0.28 -1.41
CA THR A 156 -0.75 -0.73 -0.48
C THR A 156 -1.15 -0.28 0.91
N PRO A 157 -1.16 -1.13 1.95
CA PRO A 157 -0.96 -0.56 3.28
C PRO A 157 0.26 0.34 3.11
N SER A 158 0.06 1.67 3.27
CA SER A 158 0.98 2.74 2.83
C SER A 158 2.37 2.18 2.61
N PRO A 159 2.86 2.05 1.34
CA PRO A 159 3.82 1.02 0.91
C PRO A 159 4.62 0.56 2.09
N GLY A 160 4.22 -0.59 2.68
CA GLY A 160 4.61 -1.00 4.03
C GLY A 160 6.02 -0.54 4.25
N VAL A 161 6.18 0.51 5.07
CA VAL A 161 7.35 1.39 4.97
C VAL A 161 8.56 0.49 4.98
N ASP A 162 9.44 0.64 3.98
CA ASP A 162 10.57 -0.27 3.82
C ASP A 162 11.19 -0.42 5.20
N ARG A 163 10.98 -1.59 5.81
CA ARG A 163 11.22 -1.75 7.24
C ARG A 163 12.71 -1.67 7.50
N ASN A 164 13.51 -1.80 6.44
CA ASN A 164 14.95 -1.69 6.35
C ASN A 164 15.43 -0.25 6.05
N VAL A 165 14.52 0.73 5.93
CA VAL A 165 14.88 2.14 5.80
C VAL A 165 15.25 2.72 7.16
N VAL A 166 16.26 3.60 7.17
CA VAL A 166 16.67 4.34 8.36
C VAL A 166 16.03 5.73 8.35
N ASN A 167 15.15 5.98 9.32
CA ASN A 167 14.47 7.27 9.47
C ASN A 167 15.22 8.18 10.44
N THR A 168 15.20 9.49 10.20
CA THR A 168 15.82 10.46 11.11
C THR A 168 14.79 11.07 12.03
N LEU A 169 15.02 10.96 13.34
CA LEU A 169 14.26 11.62 14.39
C LEU A 169 14.88 12.97 14.73
N SER A 170 14.06 13.86 15.30
CA SER A 170 14.51 15.15 15.79
C SER A 170 13.96 15.41 17.18
N VAL A 171 14.63 16.31 17.92
CA VAL A 171 14.16 16.80 19.21
C VAL A 171 13.44 18.12 18.98
N ALA A 172 12.15 18.17 19.30
CA ALA A 172 11.34 19.39 19.24
C ALA A 172 10.87 19.74 20.66
N SER A 173 11.28 20.90 21.17
CA SER A 173 10.93 21.36 22.53
C SER A 173 11.21 20.31 23.63
N GLY A 174 12.33 19.59 23.52
CA GLY A 174 12.71 18.53 24.46
C GLY A 174 11.97 17.20 24.26
N SER A 175 11.06 17.09 23.29
CA SER A 175 10.33 15.85 22.98
C SER A 175 10.79 15.23 21.67
N VAL A 176 10.76 13.89 21.61
CA VAL A 176 10.96 13.12 20.38
C VAL A 176 9.66 12.43 20.00
N THR A 177 9.20 12.64 18.76
CA THR A 177 8.06 11.89 18.21
C THR A 177 8.58 10.69 17.44
N LEU A 178 8.17 9.49 17.83
CA LEU A 178 8.51 8.22 17.19
C LEU A 178 7.24 7.60 16.61
N ASP A 179 7.14 7.60 15.29
CA ASP A 179 6.04 6.96 14.57
C ASP A 179 6.46 5.56 14.12
N CYS A 180 5.90 4.53 14.76
CA CYS A 180 6.22 3.13 14.48
C CYS A 180 5.76 2.67 13.09
N SER A 181 4.92 3.45 12.40
CA SER A 181 4.54 3.15 11.03
C SER A 181 5.66 3.45 10.03
N LEU A 182 6.64 4.30 10.37
CA LEU A 182 7.70 4.75 9.44
C LEU A 182 8.82 3.73 9.21
N GLY A 183 8.85 2.60 9.92
CA GLY A 183 9.89 1.58 9.75
C GLY A 183 10.41 1.04 11.09
N ASP A 184 11.44 0.21 11.03
CA ASP A 184 12.02 -0.41 12.24
C ASP A 184 13.37 0.23 12.67
N TYR A 185 14.01 1.02 11.80
CA TYR A 185 15.30 1.65 12.06
C TYR A 185 15.22 3.17 12.07
N PHE A 186 15.79 3.76 13.12
CA PHE A 186 15.82 5.19 13.34
C PHE A 186 17.22 5.68 13.74
N LYS A 187 17.50 6.94 13.44
CA LYS A 187 18.65 7.69 13.95
C LYS A 187 18.17 8.93 14.68
N LEU A 188 18.81 9.26 15.80
CA LEU A 188 18.58 10.49 16.53
C LEU A 188 19.92 11.15 16.86
N ALA A 189 20.13 12.36 16.33
CA ALA A 189 21.20 13.24 16.76
C ALA A 189 20.58 14.33 17.65
N PRO A 190 20.55 14.16 18.99
CA PRO A 190 19.89 15.11 19.87
C PRO A 190 20.61 16.46 19.84
N THR A 191 19.87 17.52 19.53
CA THR A 191 20.35 18.92 19.58
C THR A 191 20.00 19.62 20.89
N ALA A 192 19.23 18.95 21.75
CA ALA A 192 18.83 19.38 23.08
C ALA A 192 18.63 18.13 23.97
N ASN A 193 18.51 18.33 25.29
CA ASN A 193 18.14 17.24 26.20
C ASN A 193 16.75 16.71 25.83
N VAL A 194 16.62 15.40 25.69
CA VAL A 194 15.32 14.74 25.49
C VAL A 194 14.70 14.54 26.86
N THR A 195 13.59 15.23 27.12
CA THR A 195 12.82 15.18 28.37
C THR A 195 11.56 14.33 28.23
N GLY A 196 11.14 13.97 27.02
CA GLY A 196 9.95 13.16 26.79
C GLY A 196 9.88 12.52 25.41
N TRP A 197 8.97 11.57 25.27
CA TRP A 197 8.72 10.84 24.02
C TRP A 197 7.23 10.74 23.74
N THR A 198 6.88 10.86 22.47
CA THR A 198 5.54 10.54 21.96
C THR A 198 5.69 9.39 20.98
N ILE A 199 5.19 8.21 21.33
CA ILE A 199 5.26 7.02 20.48
C ILE A 199 3.87 6.74 19.91
N THR A 200 3.73 6.74 18.59
CA THR A 200 2.44 6.61 17.89
C THR A 200 2.42 5.43 16.94
N ASN A 201 1.21 5.05 16.50
CA ASN A 201 0.98 4.01 15.49
C ASN A 201 1.64 2.66 15.83
N VAL A 202 1.68 2.31 17.12
CA VAL A 202 2.32 1.10 17.62
C VAL A 202 1.52 -0.15 17.20
N PRO A 203 2.11 -1.10 16.45
CA PRO A 203 1.47 -2.38 16.18
C PRO A 203 1.28 -3.21 17.46
N PRO A 204 0.42 -4.25 17.46
CA PRO A 204 0.24 -5.13 18.63
C PRO A 204 1.56 -5.72 19.17
N ALA A 205 2.53 -5.98 18.28
CA ALA A 205 3.90 -6.32 18.63
C ALA A 205 4.87 -5.76 17.57
N CYS A 206 6.00 -5.21 17.99
CA CYS A 206 7.08 -4.78 17.09
C CYS A 206 8.42 -4.65 17.83
N SER A 207 9.51 -4.65 17.06
CA SER A 207 10.88 -4.37 17.54
C SER A 207 11.46 -3.21 16.75
N LEU A 208 12.05 -2.24 17.45
CA LEU A 208 12.60 -1.03 16.86
C LEU A 208 14.06 -0.85 17.29
N MET A 209 14.85 -0.24 16.40
CA MET A 209 16.25 0.13 16.62
C MET A 209 16.42 1.64 16.47
N ILE A 210 17.08 2.27 17.44
CA ILE A 210 17.40 3.71 17.38
C ILE A 210 18.89 3.89 17.64
N GLU A 211 19.61 4.38 16.64
CA GLU A 211 21.01 4.82 16.80
C GLU A 211 21.02 6.27 17.28
N PHE A 212 21.67 6.52 18.40
CA PHE A 212 21.94 7.86 18.91
C PHE A 212 23.33 8.28 18.47
N THR A 213 23.49 9.52 18.02
CA THR A 213 24.82 10.13 17.78
C THR A 213 24.91 11.43 18.57
N GLN A 214 25.81 11.50 19.55
CA GLN A 214 26.01 12.72 20.34
C GLN A 214 26.53 13.88 19.50
N ASP A 215 26.00 15.08 19.75
CA ASP A 215 26.57 16.32 19.22
C ASP A 215 27.85 16.69 20.01
N THR A 216 28.37 17.91 19.84
CA THR A 216 29.56 18.37 20.57
C THR A 216 29.29 18.67 22.05
N THR A 217 28.03 18.69 22.49
CA THR A 217 27.58 19.00 23.84
C THR A 217 26.83 17.80 24.43
N ALA A 218 27.37 17.14 25.44
CA ALA A 218 26.72 15.98 26.04
C ALA A 218 25.21 16.19 26.31
N ARG A 219 24.35 15.42 25.63
CA ARG A 219 22.89 15.44 25.78
C ARG A 219 22.40 14.26 26.59
N THR A 220 21.39 14.52 27.41
CA THR A 220 20.69 13.49 28.18
C THR A 220 19.42 13.05 27.47
N VAL A 221 19.02 11.79 27.73
CA VAL A 221 17.77 11.21 27.25
C VAL A 221 16.99 10.66 28.43
N ALA A 222 15.84 11.27 28.73
CA ALA A 222 14.87 10.75 29.68
C ALA A 222 14.00 9.70 29.00
N TRP A 223 13.80 8.57 29.66
CA TRP A 223 13.04 7.43 29.14
C TRP A 223 11.63 7.38 29.72
N PRO A 224 10.61 7.03 28.91
CA PRO A 224 9.25 6.82 29.42
C PRO A 224 9.19 5.67 30.43
N ALA A 225 8.24 5.73 31.38
CA ALA A 225 8.03 4.66 32.38
C ALA A 225 7.61 3.30 31.76
N SER A 226 7.13 3.30 30.51
CA SER A 226 6.82 2.09 29.74
C SER A 226 8.06 1.29 29.36
N PHE A 227 9.26 1.89 29.40
CA PHE A 227 10.52 1.21 29.11
C PHE A 227 10.96 0.37 30.31
N LYS A 228 11.02 -0.94 30.10
CA LYS A 228 11.46 -1.96 31.05
C LYS A 228 12.86 -2.41 30.64
N TRP A 229 13.85 -1.98 31.40
CA TRP A 229 15.26 -2.18 31.09
C TRP A 229 15.77 -3.56 31.49
N ALA A 230 16.58 -4.17 30.63
CA ALA A 230 17.38 -5.33 31.01
C ALA A 230 18.26 -4.99 32.22
N GLY A 231 18.21 -5.81 33.28
CA GLY A 231 18.93 -5.54 34.53
C GLY A 231 18.31 -4.46 35.42
N GLY A 232 17.12 -3.94 35.08
CA GLY A 232 16.32 -3.06 35.94
C GLY A 232 16.81 -1.61 36.04
N THR A 233 17.95 -1.27 35.44
CA THR A 233 18.52 0.09 35.46
C THR A 233 18.42 0.73 34.07
N ALA A 234 17.95 1.97 34.00
CA ALA A 234 17.84 2.69 32.74
C ALA A 234 19.22 2.95 32.12
N GLY A 235 19.36 2.68 30.82
CA GLY A 235 20.58 2.97 30.09
C GLY A 235 20.80 4.47 29.95
N ALA A 236 22.00 4.96 30.24
CA ALA A 236 22.40 6.33 29.95
C ALA A 236 23.13 6.38 28.61
N VAL A 237 22.74 7.29 27.72
CA VAL A 237 23.50 7.57 26.49
C VAL A 237 24.90 8.09 26.82
N SER A 238 25.87 7.76 25.98
CA SER A 238 27.27 8.22 26.03
C SER A 238 27.33 9.75 25.95
N ALA A 239 28.39 10.35 26.49
CA ALA A 239 28.53 11.81 26.58
C ALA A 239 29.61 12.40 25.66
N ALA A 240 30.48 11.56 25.09
CA ALA A 240 31.56 12.02 24.22
C ALA A 240 31.01 12.48 22.87
N SER A 241 31.61 13.54 22.31
CA SER A 241 31.23 14.06 21.00
C SER A 241 31.31 12.99 19.92
N GLY A 242 30.25 12.85 19.12
CA GLY A 242 30.17 11.85 18.05
C GLY A 242 30.04 10.41 18.54
N ALA A 243 29.93 10.16 19.84
CA ALA A 243 29.70 8.81 20.35
C ALA A 243 28.37 8.26 19.83
N LYS A 244 28.40 6.99 19.38
CA LYS A 244 27.24 6.28 18.89
C LYS A 244 26.80 5.19 19.86
N ASP A 245 25.50 5.20 20.17
CA ASP A 245 24.85 4.15 20.97
C ASP A 245 23.65 3.60 20.20
N LEU A 246 23.30 2.34 20.45
CA LEU A 246 22.18 1.67 19.79
C LEU A 246 21.18 1.18 20.85
N LEU A 247 19.99 1.75 20.82
CA LEU A 247 18.85 1.27 21.58
C LEU A 247 18.11 0.22 20.76
N ALA A 248 17.93 -0.95 21.36
CA ALA A 248 17.00 -1.96 20.87
C ALA A 248 15.81 -2.05 21.83
N MET A 249 14.60 -2.00 21.29
CA MET A 249 13.39 -2.11 22.10
C MET A 249 12.29 -2.91 21.42
N THR A 250 11.56 -3.69 22.20
CA THR A 250 10.47 -4.54 21.71
C THR A 250 9.24 -4.42 22.58
N THR A 251 8.08 -4.29 21.96
CA THR A 251 6.78 -4.41 22.61
C THR A 251 6.04 -5.66 22.11
N LEU A 252 5.23 -6.24 22.98
CA LEU A 252 4.36 -7.38 22.68
C LEU A 252 2.89 -7.08 23.04
N ASP A 253 2.59 -5.84 23.43
CA ASP A 253 1.32 -5.43 24.04
C ASP A 253 0.86 -4.05 23.53
N GLY A 254 1.14 -3.74 22.27
CA GLY A 254 0.70 -2.47 21.66
C GLY A 254 1.37 -1.23 22.24
N GLY A 255 2.55 -1.37 22.84
CA GLY A 255 3.33 -0.25 23.38
C GLY A 255 3.04 0.09 24.84
N ALA A 256 2.21 -0.70 25.54
CA ALA A 256 2.00 -0.53 26.98
C ALA A 256 3.31 -0.79 27.75
N THR A 257 4.10 -1.77 27.31
CA THR A 257 5.45 -2.04 27.79
C THR A 257 6.45 -2.21 26.66
N TRP A 258 7.67 -1.72 26.87
CA TRP A 258 8.80 -1.84 25.95
C TRP A 258 9.98 -2.48 26.68
N ARG A 259 10.40 -3.66 26.27
CA ARG A 259 11.64 -4.29 26.77
C ARG A 259 12.82 -3.65 26.06
N ALA A 260 13.69 -2.96 26.79
CA ALA A 260 14.73 -2.13 26.23
C ALA A 260 16.14 -2.57 26.66
N THR A 261 17.11 -2.44 25.75
CA THR A 261 18.54 -2.52 26.02
C THR A 261 19.28 -1.45 25.23
N LEU A 262 20.39 -0.94 25.78
CA LEU A 262 21.23 0.07 25.15
C LEU A 262 22.65 -0.46 25.05
N ALA A 263 23.10 -0.70 23.82
CA ALA A 263 24.50 -0.97 23.54
C ALA A 263 25.22 0.36 23.26
N LYS A 264 26.48 0.48 23.67
CA LYS A 264 27.20 1.76 23.69
C LYS A 264 28.53 1.69 22.95
N ALA A 265 29.03 2.87 22.58
CA ALA A 265 30.40 3.07 22.06
C ALA A 265 30.68 2.33 20.73
N PHE A 266 29.75 2.41 19.79
CA PHE A 266 29.99 1.97 18.42
C PHE A 266 30.93 2.94 17.68
N ALA A 267 31.76 2.40 16.78
CA ALA A 267 32.73 3.14 15.98
C ALA A 267 32.08 3.99 14.86
#